data_AF-A0A959YKB9-F1
#
_entry.id   AF-A0A959YKB9-F1
#
_cell.length_a   1.000
_cell.length_b   1.000
_cell.length_c   1.000
_cell.angle_alpha   90.00
_cell.angle_beta   90.00
_cell.angle_gamma   90.00
#
_symmetry.space_group_name_H-M   'P 1'
#
loop_
_entity.id
_entity.type
_entity.pdbx_description
1 polymer ?
#
loop_
_entity_poly.entity_id
_entity_poly.type
_entity_poly.pdbx_seq_one_letter_code
_entity_poly.pdbx_strand_id
1 'polypeptide(L)'
;DVQAFQKDFHMSDEMFRSFLNYVSDKEPEQSLPADTASLLRPRIETGIMAVLARQQWGNDGFFPILNSMDPDIQAALDAAYRKEEHKK
;
A
#
# COMPACT_ATOMS: atom_id res chain seq x y z
N ASP A 1 15.82 -4.78 0.74
CA ASP A 1 14.85 -5.39 -0.20
C ASP A 1 13.46 -4.81 0.09
N VAL A 2 12.43 -5.28 -0.60
CA VAL A 2 11.04 -4.80 -0.45
C VAL A 2 10.51 -4.99 0.98
N GLN A 3 10.91 -6.05 1.68
CA GLN A 3 10.44 -6.33 3.05
C GLN A 3 11.04 -5.33 4.05
N ALA A 4 12.33 -5.02 3.93
CA ALA A 4 12.95 -3.97 4.73
C ALA A 4 12.29 -2.60 4.48
N PHE A 5 12.03 -2.26 3.21
CA PHE A 5 11.32 -1.02 2.86
C PHE A 5 9.92 -0.96 3.48
N GLN A 6 9.14 -2.04 3.36
CA GLN A 6 7.79 -2.10 3.93
C GLN A 6 7.79 -1.94 5.45
N LYS A 7 8.79 -2.48 6.14
CA LYS A 7 8.90 -2.40 7.60
C LYS A 7 9.28 -0.99 8.08
N ASP A 8 10.16 -0.32 7.35
CA ASP A 8 10.73 0.96 7.77
C ASP A 8 9.97 2.17 7.21
N PHE A 9 9.10 1.97 6.23
CA PHE A 9 8.29 3.03 5.65
C PHE A 9 7.22 3.50 6.64
N HIS A 10 7.26 4.79 6.95
CA HIS A 10 6.25 5.47 7.73
C HIS A 10 5.93 6.83 7.11
N MET A 11 4.65 7.09 6.89
CA MET A 11 4.19 8.38 6.39
C MET A 11 4.01 9.36 7.55
N SER A 12 4.77 10.46 7.52
CA SER A 12 4.60 11.53 8.49
C SER A 12 3.23 12.20 8.36
N ASP A 13 2.73 12.78 9.46
CA ASP A 13 1.49 13.57 9.45
C ASP A 13 1.54 14.72 8.45
N GLU A 14 2.71 15.33 8.29
CA GLU A 14 2.91 16.39 7.31
C GLU A 14 2.74 15.89 5.87
N MET A 15 3.34 14.75 5.53
CA MET A 15 3.19 14.14 4.21
C MET A 15 1.74 13.75 3.95
N PHE A 16 1.07 13.18 4.95
CA PHE A 16 -0.34 12.81 4.84
C PHE A 16 -1.24 14.04 4.60
N ARG A 17 -1.04 15.13 5.35
CA ARG A 17 -1.79 16.38 5.13
C ARG A 17 -1.50 16.97 3.76
N SER A 18 -0.24 16.98 3.32
CA SER A 18 0.14 17.46 1.99
C SER A 18 -0.53 16.65 0.88
N PHE A 19 -0.63 15.33 1.05
CA PHE A 19 -1.38 14.47 0.12
C PHE A 19 -2.87 14.85 0.06
N LEU A 20 -3.54 15.00 1.21
CA LEU A 20 -4.96 15.38 1.24
C LEU A 20 -5.21 16.75 0.61
N ASN A 21 -4.33 17.72 0.88
CA ASN A 21 -4.42 19.05 0.27
C ASN A 21 -4.24 18.98 -1.25
N TYR A 22 -3.29 18.17 -1.72
CA TYR A 22 -3.07 17.96 -3.16
C TYR A 22 -4.29 17.36 -3.84
N VAL A 23 -4.88 16.30 -3.25
CA VAL A 23 -6.12 15.70 -3.77
C VAL A 23 -7.25 16.72 -3.79
N SER A 24 -7.39 17.53 -2.74
CA SER A 24 -8.44 18.55 -2.68
C SER A 24 -8.30 19.66 -3.73
N ASP A 25 -7.06 20.03 -4.09
CA ASP A 25 -6.79 21.02 -5.14
C ASP A 25 -6.96 20.45 -6.55
N LYS A 26 -6.57 19.21 -6.79
CA LYS A 26 -6.52 18.62 -8.15
C LYS A 26 -7.75 17.80 -8.53
N GLU A 27 -8.33 17.11 -7.56
CA GLU A 27 -9.40 16.12 -7.72
C GLU A 27 -10.45 16.36 -6.61
N PRO A 28 -11.13 17.52 -6.61
CA PRO A 28 -12.00 17.92 -5.50
C PRO A 28 -13.13 16.91 -5.23
N GLU A 29 -13.61 16.20 -6.24
CA GLU A 29 -14.59 15.11 -6.13
C GLU A 29 -14.07 13.88 -5.37
N GLN A 30 -12.76 13.72 -5.25
CA GLN A 30 -12.11 12.68 -4.46
C GLN A 30 -11.73 13.16 -3.05
N SER A 31 -12.03 14.42 -2.71
CA SER A 31 -11.80 14.94 -1.36
C SER A 31 -12.62 14.17 -0.33
N LEU A 32 -11.96 13.75 0.74
CA LEU A 32 -12.59 13.04 1.84
C LEU A 32 -12.83 13.97 3.04
N PRO A 33 -13.95 13.83 3.76
CA PRO A 33 -14.09 14.43 5.08
C PRO A 33 -12.94 14.01 6.00
N ALA A 34 -12.52 14.90 6.92
CA ALA A 34 -11.36 14.66 7.78
C ALA A 34 -11.45 13.34 8.58
N ASP A 35 -12.63 13.00 9.07
CA ASP A 35 -12.87 11.76 9.81
C ASP A 35 -12.70 10.52 8.93
N THR A 36 -13.23 10.57 7.70
CA THR A 36 -13.08 9.51 6.69
C THR A 36 -11.62 9.36 6.25
N ALA A 37 -10.92 10.48 6.04
CA ALA A 37 -9.51 10.47 5.68
C ALA A 37 -8.66 9.82 6.78
N SER A 38 -8.95 10.14 8.05
CA SER A 38 -8.26 9.55 9.21
C SER A 38 -8.50 8.04 9.30
N LEU A 39 -9.73 7.57 9.07
CA LEU A 39 -10.05 6.15 9.04
C LEU A 39 -9.33 5.41 7.90
N LEU A 40 -9.21 6.04 6.74
CA LEU A 40 -8.58 5.45 5.56
C LEU A 40 -7.06 5.65 5.50
N ARG A 41 -6.46 6.35 6.47
CA ARG A 41 -5.02 6.65 6.50
C ARG A 41 -4.14 5.40 6.28
N PRO A 42 -4.36 4.25 6.96
CA PRO A 42 -3.53 3.06 6.72
C PRO A 42 -3.59 2.56 5.27
N ARG A 43 -4.75 2.68 4.62
CA ARG A 43 -4.93 2.28 3.22
C ARG A 43 -4.25 3.25 2.26
N ILE A 44 -4.37 4.55 2.52
CA ILE A 44 -3.69 5.60 1.75
C ILE A 44 -2.17 5.42 1.86
N GLU A 45 -1.67 5.20 3.09
CA GLU A 45 -0.26 4.94 3.35
C GLU A 45 0.25 3.72 2.58
N THR A 46 -0.49 2.61 2.63
CA THR A 46 -0.12 1.39 1.91
C THR A 46 -0.14 1.60 0.39
N GLY A 47 -1.11 2.35 -0.13
CA GLY A 47 -1.18 2.69 -1.56
C GLY A 47 0.02 3.53 -2.00
N ILE A 48 0.38 4.56 -1.24
CA ILE A 48 1.57 5.38 -1.52
C ILE A 48 2.84 4.53 -1.45
N MET A 49 2.98 3.71 -0.41
CA MET A 49 4.10 2.79 -0.24
C MET A 49 4.25 1.83 -1.43
N ALA A 50 3.14 1.24 -1.90
CA ALA A 50 3.15 0.38 -3.08
C ALA A 50 3.65 1.12 -4.33
N VAL A 51 3.13 2.33 -4.58
CA VAL A 51 3.53 3.16 -5.74
C VAL A 51 5.01 3.51 -5.68
N LEU A 52 5.55 3.85 -4.50
CA LEU A 52 6.97 4.12 -4.30
C LEU A 52 7.83 2.87 -4.52
N ALA A 53 7.44 1.73 -3.95
CA ALA A 53 8.13 0.46 -4.17
C ALA A 53 8.16 0.07 -5.66
N ARG A 54 7.10 0.39 -6.40
CA ARG A 54 7.04 0.16 -7.85
C ARG A 54 8.11 0.92 -8.61
N GLN A 55 8.44 2.14 -8.20
CA GLN A 55 9.46 2.94 -8.87
C GLN A 55 10.85 2.31 -8.76
N GLN A 56 11.12 1.57 -7.67
CA GLN A 56 12.43 0.96 -7.42
C GLN A 56 12.51 -0.51 -7.86
N TRP A 57 11.46 -1.31 -7.64
CA TRP A 57 11.46 -2.76 -7.90
C TRP A 57 10.40 -3.21 -8.91
N GLY A 58 9.70 -2.28 -9.56
CA GLY A 58 8.63 -2.64 -10.50
C GLY A 58 7.49 -3.40 -9.83
N ASN A 59 6.95 -4.39 -10.55
CA ASN A 59 5.83 -5.20 -10.06
C ASN A 59 6.23 -6.05 -8.84
N ASP A 60 7.51 -6.41 -8.73
CA ASP A 60 8.05 -7.20 -7.62
C ASP A 60 8.09 -6.39 -6.31
N GLY A 61 8.08 -5.06 -6.37
CA GLY A 61 7.88 -4.18 -5.21
C GLY A 61 6.41 -3.85 -4.96
N PHE A 62 5.64 -3.65 -6.03
CA PHE A 62 4.26 -3.17 -5.95
C PHE A 62 3.30 -4.19 -5.34
N PHE A 63 3.24 -5.40 -5.92
CA PHE A 63 2.21 -6.38 -5.56
C PHE A 63 2.37 -6.96 -4.15
N PRO A 64 3.58 -7.24 -3.63
CA PRO A 64 3.71 -7.72 -2.25
C PRO A 64 3.12 -6.75 -1.22
N ILE A 65 3.30 -5.44 -1.44
CA ILE A 65 2.74 -4.41 -0.57
C ILE A 65 1.23 -4.27 -0.79
N LEU A 66 0.78 -4.14 -2.04
CA LEU A 66 -0.65 -3.97 -2.34
C LEU A 66 -1.48 -5.16 -1.83
N ASN A 67 -1.01 -6.38 -2.08
CA ASN A 67 -1.71 -7.60 -1.68
C ASN A 67 -1.73 -7.79 -0.17
N SER A 68 -0.84 -7.14 0.60
CA SER A 68 -0.89 -7.16 2.06
C SER A 68 -2.13 -6.48 2.64
N MET A 69 -2.85 -5.68 1.85
CA MET A 69 -4.11 -5.05 2.25
C MET A 69 -5.30 -6.02 2.25
N ASP A 70 -5.20 -7.13 1.53
CA ASP A 70 -6.30 -8.07 1.33
C ASP A 70 -5.95 -9.44 1.94
N PRO A 71 -6.61 -9.83 3.05
CA PRO A 71 -6.33 -11.10 3.71
C PRO A 71 -6.70 -12.32 2.85
N ASP A 72 -7.68 -12.20 1.95
CA ASP A 72 -8.08 -13.31 1.07
C ASP A 72 -7.02 -13.53 -0.01
N ILE A 73 -6.44 -12.44 -0.54
CA ILE A 73 -5.30 -12.53 -1.46
C ILE A 73 -4.10 -13.15 -0.75
N GLN A 74 -3.80 -12.75 0.49
CA GLN A 74 -2.71 -13.36 1.26
C GLN A 74 -2.94 -14.86 1.49
N ALA A 75 -4.13 -15.26 1.91
CA ALA A 75 -4.47 -16.66 2.10
C ALA A 75 -4.33 -17.47 0.79
N ALA A 76 -4.71 -16.88 -0.35
CA ALA A 76 -4.55 -17.49 -1.66
C ALA A 76 -3.07 -17.65 -2.07
N LEU A 77 -2.24 -16.63 -1.81
CA LEU A 77 -0.79 -16.68 -2.07
C LEU A 77 -0.11 -17.74 -1.20
N ASP A 78 -0.42 -17.79 0.09
CA ASP A 78 0.09 -18.81 1.02
C ASP A 78 -0.30 -20.23 0.60
N ALA A 79 -1.52 -20.40 0.07
CA ALA A 79 -1.96 -21.68 -0.46
C ALA A 79 -1.25 -22.06 -1.77
N ALA A 80 -0.94 -21.08 -2.63
CA ALA A 80 -0.21 -21.30 -3.88
C ALA A 80 1.25 -21.72 -3.61
N TYR A 81 1.96 -21.01 -2.73
CA TYR A 81 3.36 -21.32 -2.40
C TYR A 81 3.52 -22.70 -1.77
N ARG A 82 2.63 -23.09 -0.85
CA ARG A 82 2.62 -24.45 -0.26
C ARG A 82 2.48 -25.55 -1.32
N LYS A 83 1.72 -25.32 -2.40
CA LYS A 83 1.57 -26.31 -3.48
C LYS A 83 2.82 -26.46 -4.35
N GLU A 84 3.64 -25.43 -4.50
CA GLU A 84 4.87 -25.50 -5.29
C GLU A 84 5.99 -26.24 -4.56
N GLU A 85 6.09 -26.09 -3.23
CA GLU A 85 7.06 -26.84 -2.41
C GLU A 85 6.81 -28.35 -2.45
N HIS A 86 5.55 -28.79 -2.56
CA HIS A 86 5.20 -30.20 -2.69
C HIS A 86 5.39 -30.78 -4.11
N LYS A 87 5.74 -29.97 -5.10
CA LYS A 87 6.02 -30.41 -6.48
C LYS A 87 7.51 -30.49 -6.82
N LYS A 88 8.39 -30.03 -5.94
CA LYS A 88 9.86 -30.11 -6.08
C LYS A 88 10.39 -31.31 -5.32
#